data_AF-A0A2V6D8J5-F1
#
_entry.id   AF-A0A2V6D8J5-F1
#
_cell.length_a   1.000
_cell.length_b   1.000
_cell.length_c   1.000
_cell.angle_alpha   90.00
_cell.angle_beta   90.00
_cell.angle_gamma   90.00
#
_symmetry.space_group_name_H-M   'P 1'
#
loop_
_entity.id
_entity.type
_entity.pdbx_description
1 polymer ?
#
loop_
_entity_poly.entity_id
_entity_poly.type
_entity_poly.pdbx_seq_one_letter_code
_entity_poly.pdbx_strand_id
1 'polypeptide(L)' 'MSFKDFQNRTRLFVIGALEADEMAEFEQARRQFGQKAEAFIAECYSLSEAFALSLKPAKASDQIKTRLMEMVKNRQTR' A
#
# COMPACT_ATOMS: atom_id res chain seq x y z
N MET A 1 -7.11 20.14 5.83
CA MET A 1 -7.45 19.92 4.40
C MET A 1 -8.95 19.69 4.13
N SER A 2 -9.41 19.88 2.89
CA SER A 2 -10.75 19.47 2.45
C SER A 2 -10.83 17.95 2.25
N PHE A 3 -12.05 17.38 2.14
CA PHE A 3 -12.18 15.94 1.87
C PHE A 3 -11.60 15.55 0.50
N LYS A 4 -11.68 16.43 -0.51
CA LYS A 4 -11.10 16.16 -1.83
C LYS A 4 -9.57 16.07 -1.76
N ASP A 5 -8.94 16.96 -0.99
CA ASP A 5 -7.50 16.94 -0.78
C ASP A 5 -7.08 15.69 0.01
N PHE A 6 -7.87 15.34 1.02
CA PHE A 6 -7.70 14.08 1.76
C PHE A 6 -7.72 12.87 0.82
N GLN A 7 -8.70 12.78 -0.09
CA GLN A 7 -8.76 11.69 -1.05
C GLN A 7 -7.51 11.61 -1.94
N ASN A 8 -6.94 12.75 -2.35
CA ASN A 8 -5.70 12.78 -3.11
C ASN A 8 -4.52 12.27 -2.29
N ARG A 9 -4.37 12.73 -1.04
CA ARG A 9 -3.32 12.24 -0.13
C ARG A 9 -3.51 10.77 0.25
N THR A 10 -4.74 10.29 0.37
CA THR A 10 -5.01 8.85 0.60
C THR A 10 -4.45 7.99 -0.53
N ARG A 11 -4.56 8.42 -1.79
CA ARG A 11 -4.00 7.68 -2.93
C ARG A 11 -2.49 7.55 -2.82
N LEU A 12 -1.80 8.64 -2.45
CA LEU A 12 -0.35 8.64 -2.21
C LEU A 12 0.02 7.78 -0.99
N PHE A 13 -0.74 7.89 0.10
CA PHE A 13 -0.54 7.11 1.32
C PHE A 13 -0.61 5.60 1.06
N VAL A 14 -1.65 5.13 0.36
CA VAL A 14 -1.87 3.71 0.08
C VAL A 14 -0.75 3.08 -0.75
N ILE A 15 -0.13 3.85 -1.65
CA ILE A 15 1.00 3.37 -2.46
C ILE A 15 2.36 3.65 -1.82
N GLY A 16 2.40 4.19 -0.60
CA GLY A 16 3.64 4.51 0.12
C GLY A 16 4.42 5.71 -0.44
N ALA A 17 3.75 6.62 -1.14
CA ALA A 17 4.34 7.81 -1.77
C ALA A 17 3.89 9.13 -1.14
N LEU A 18 3.31 9.09 0.07
CA LEU A 18 3.00 10.30 0.83
C LEU A 18 4.27 10.78 1.55
N GLU A 19 4.58 12.06 1.42
CA GLU A 19 5.76 12.65 2.06
C GLU A 19 5.60 12.71 3.59
N ALA A 20 6.72 12.64 4.29
CA ALA A 20 6.73 12.53 5.76
C ALA A 20 6.15 13.78 6.45
N ASP A 21 6.36 14.96 5.88
CA ASP A 21 5.83 16.24 6.36
C ASP A 21 4.32 16.39 6.12
N GLU A 22 3.76 15.69 5.13
CA GLU A 22 2.32 15.65 4.86
C GLU A 22 1.55 14.65 5.75
N MET A 23 2.26 13.71 6.37
CA MET A 23 1.68 12.60 7.14
C MET A 23 0.86 13.10 8.34
N ALA A 24 1.36 14.10 9.08
CA ALA A 24 0.70 14.61 10.27
C ALA A 24 -0.67 15.23 9.96
N GLU A 25 -0.75 16.05 8.91
CA GLU A 25 -2.01 16.67 8.49
C GLU A 25 -2.97 15.61 7.94
N PHE A 26 -2.46 14.60 7.22
CA PHE A 26 -3.24 13.46 6.74
C PHE A 26 -3.87 12.67 7.89
N GLU A 27 -3.11 12.33 8.94
CA GLU A 27 -3.66 11.62 10.11
C GLU A 27 -4.72 12.44 10.85
N GLN A 28 -4.49 13.76 10.97
CA GLN A 28 -5.48 14.65 11.57
C GLN A 28 -6.78 14.64 10.78
N ALA A 29 -6.70 14.74 9.45
CA ALA A 29 -7.86 14.69 8.56
C ALA A 29 -8.55 13.32 8.59
N ARG A 30 -7.79 12.22 8.65
CA ARG A 30 -8.30 10.85 8.82
C ARG A 30 -9.16 10.74 10.08
N ARG A 31 -8.67 11.26 11.21
CA ARG A 31 -9.42 11.30 12.48
C ARG A 31 -10.66 12.20 12.38
N GLN A 32 -10.54 13.37 11.74
CA GLN A 32 -11.65 14.32 11.59
C GLN A 32 -12.79 13.77 10.72
N PHE A 33 -12.48 13.10 9.60
CA PHE A 33 -13.48 12.54 8.70
C PHE A 33 -13.99 11.16 9.16
N GLY A 34 -13.29 10.50 10.09
CA GLY A 34 -13.72 9.28 10.75
C GLY A 34 -14.05 8.15 9.77
N GLN A 35 -15.21 7.52 9.94
CA GLN A 35 -15.63 6.36 9.14
C GLN A 35 -15.62 6.63 7.63
N LYS A 36 -15.94 7.86 7.21
CA LYS A 36 -15.91 8.24 5.79
C LYS A 36 -14.49 8.20 5.21
N ALA A 37 -13.48 8.57 6.00
CA ALA A 37 -12.08 8.43 5.62
C ALA A 37 -11.66 6.96 5.55
N GLU A 38 -12.00 6.16 6.56
CA GLU A 38 -11.66 4.72 6.58
C GLU A 38 -12.26 3.97 5.39
N ALA A 39 -13.52 4.26 5.04
CA ALA A 39 -14.16 3.65 3.87
C ALA A 39 -13.42 3.97 2.57
N PHE A 40 -12.99 5.22 2.40
CA PHE A 40 -12.24 5.63 1.20
C PHE A 40 -10.81 5.06 1.17
N ILE A 41 -10.16 4.94 2.33
CA ILE A 41 -8.85 4.27 2.45
C ILE A 41 -8.98 2.79 2.03
N ALA A 42 -10.01 2.09 2.51
CA ALA A 42 -10.27 0.70 2.15
C ALA A 42 -10.54 0.53 0.65
N GLU A 43 -11.32 1.42 0.04
CA GLU A 43 -11.54 1.45 -1.42
C GLU A 43 -10.23 1.59 -2.19
N CYS A 44 -9.35 2.51 -1.76
CA CYS A 44 -8.05 2.71 -2.39
C CYS A 44 -7.14 1.49 -2.25
N TYR A 45 -7.13 0.80 -1.10
CA TYR A 45 -6.38 -0.45 -0.94
C TYR A 45 -6.91 -1.55 -1.86
N SER A 46 -8.24 -1.74 -1.94
CA SER A 46 -8.86 -2.72 -2.83
C SER A 46 -8.50 -2.45 -4.30
N LEU A 47 -8.51 -1.19 -4.71
CA LEU A 47 -8.12 -0.79 -6.05
C LEU A 47 -6.62 -1.06 -6.32
N SER A 48 -5.75 -0.73 -5.35
CA SER A 48 -4.31 -0.99 -5.43
C SER A 48 -4.00 -2.50 -5.60
N GLU A 49 -4.68 -3.34 -4.83
CA GLU A 49 -4.57 -4.80 -4.94
C GLU A 49 -5.05 -5.31 -6.30
N ALA A 50 -6.22 -4.86 -6.76
CA ALA A 50 -6.74 -5.21 -8.09
C ALA A 50 -5.77 -4.81 -9.21
N PHE A 51 -5.15 -3.63 -9.11
CA PHE A 51 -4.13 -3.20 -10.06
C PHE A 51 -2.89 -4.08 -10.00
N ALA A 52 -2.36 -4.39 -8.81
CA ALA A 52 -1.20 -5.25 -8.65
C ALA A 52 -1.40 -6.63 -9.29
N LEU A 53 -2.61 -7.19 -9.21
CA LEU A 53 -2.98 -8.46 -9.86
C LEU A 53 -3.14 -8.34 -11.38
N SER A 54 -3.53 -7.17 -11.88
CA SER A 54 -3.67 -6.91 -13.32
C SER A 54 -2.34 -6.72 -14.03
N LEU A 55 -1.29 -6.35 -13.30
CA LEU A 55 0.05 -6.18 -13.86
C LEU A 55 0.59 -7.53 -14.31
N LYS A 56 1.05 -7.61 -15.56
CA LYS A 56 1.83 -8.76 -16.02
C LYS A 56 3.02 -8.91 -15.08
N PRO A 57 3.23 -10.11 -14.49
CA PRO A 57 4.42 -10.35 -13.69
C PRO A 57 5.64 -9.98 -14.52
N ALA A 58 6.50 -9.10 -14.02
CA ALA A 58 7.84 -9.00 -14.55
C ALA A 58 8.43 -10.41 -14.54
N LYS A 59 9.18 -10.80 -15.59
CA LYS A 59 9.88 -12.10 -15.58
C LYS A 59 10.67 -12.16 -14.27
N ALA A 60 10.21 -12.99 -13.34
CA ALA A 60 10.88 -13.15 -12.07
C ALA A 60 12.30 -13.60 -12.38
N SER A 61 13.30 -12.86 -11.90
CA SER A 61 14.68 -13.30 -12.03
C SER A 61 14.79 -14.66 -11.37
N ASP A 62 15.21 -15.68 -12.13
CA ASP A 62 15.33 -17.04 -11.64
C ASP A 62 16.26 -17.11 -10.42
N GLN A 63 17.26 -16.22 -10.33
CA GLN A 63 18.11 -16.07 -9.15
C GLN A 63 17.34 -15.63 -7.89
N ILE A 64 16.38 -14.72 -8.01
CA ILE A 64 15.58 -14.25 -6.87
C ILE A 64 14.68 -15.39 -6.37
N LYS A 65 14.08 -16.16 -7.28
CA LYS A 65 13.28 -17.34 -6.93
C LYS A 65 14.11 -18.40 -6.21
N THR A 66 15.30 -18.73 -6.73
CA THR A 66 16.20 -19.71 -6.10
C THR A 66 16.58 -19.28 -4.69
N ARG A 67 16.99 -18.02 -4.50
CA ARG A 67 17.38 -17.48 -3.20
C ARG A 67 16.22 -17.47 -2.19
N LEU A 68 15.01 -17.13 -2.63
CA LEU A 68 13.82 -17.18 -1.79
C LEU A 68 13.52 -18.63 -1.34
N MET A 69 13.58 -19.58 -2.26
CA MET A 69 13.32 -21.00 -1.95
C MET A 69 14.35 -21.57 -0.97
N GLU A 70 15.62 -21.18 -1.07
CA GLU A 70 16.65 -21.56 -0.09
C GLU A 70 16.34 -21.00 1.31
N MET A 71 15.93 -19.74 1.41
CA MET A 71 15.56 -19.13 2.69
C MET A 71 14.36 -19.83 3.33
N VAL A 72 13.35 -20.22 2.53
CA VAL A 72 12.17 -20.96 3.00
C VAL A 72 12.56 -22.35 3.48
N LYS A 73 13.39 -23.08 2.72
CA LYS A 73 13.87 -24.40 3.10
C LYS A 73 14.64 -24.37 4.42
N ASN A 74 15.53 -23.40 4.58
CA ASN A 74 16.32 -23.21 5.81
C ASN A 74 15.48 -22.84 7.03
N ARG A 75 14.26 -22.31 6.83
CA ARG A 75 13.31 -22.01 7.90
C ARG A 75 12.51 -23.24 8.33
N GLN A 76 12.29 -24.20 7.45
CA GLN A 76 11.55 -25.45 7.73
C GLN A 76 12.44 -26.52 8.37
N THR A 77 13.75 -26.43 8.22
CA THR A 77 14.73 -27.31 8.88
C THR A 77 15.16 -26.83 10.27
N ARG A 78 14.57 -25.75 10.79
CA ARG A 78 14.70 -25.29 12.18
C ARG A 78 13.40 -25.59 12.94
#